data_AF-A0A8C2RT45-F1
#
_entry.id   AF-A0A8C2RT45-F1
#
_cell.length_a   1.000
_cell.length_b   1.000
_cell.length_c   1.000
_cell.angle_alpha   90.00
_cell.angle_beta   90.00
_cell.angle_gamma   90.00
#
_symmetry.space_group_name_H-M   'P 1'
#
loop_
_entity.id
_entity.type
_entity.pdbx_description
1 polymer ?
#
loop_
_entity_poly.entity_id
_entity_poly.type
_entity_poly.pdbx_seq_one_letter_code
_entity_poly.pdbx_strand_id
1 'polypeptide(L)'
;MNISFHVGNRMLSELGETGVFGRSSALKTVAGVIVPPEGKTQNACSPSTSFRKLKNSQTWLALVERGGCAFTQKIKVAVENGASGVIIYNFPGTGNQVFPMSHQIFEDIVVVMIGNLKGMEILHLIQKGIHVTVMIEVGRKHIIWMNHYFISFVIVTTATLVYFIFYHIRRVWVARIQNRRWQRLTNDLKKAFGQLQVRVLKEGDEEVSGNGDSCVVCFELYKPNDTIRILTCKHFFHKNCIDPWILAHGTCPMCKCDILKALGIQVDVEDGTESLQVLMSNELADILSSSEEGTNNELPPSGRSDKVTHVEAEEPLPSQDVGRSNSVAADIHPPP
;
A
#
# COMPACT_ATOMS: atom_id res chain seq x y z
N MET A 1 0.32 24.25 -34.17
CA MET A 1 0.52 25.59 -34.78
C MET A 1 0.39 25.47 -36.29
N ASN A 2 -0.31 26.42 -36.91
CA ASN A 2 -0.30 26.62 -38.35
C ASN A 2 0.57 27.85 -38.64
N ILE A 3 1.63 27.67 -39.43
CA ILE A 3 2.66 28.69 -39.71
C ILE A 3 2.56 29.07 -41.18
N SER A 4 2.36 30.35 -41.46
CA SER A 4 2.16 30.87 -42.81
C SER A 4 3.14 31.99 -43.13
N PHE A 5 3.71 31.99 -44.34
CA PHE A 5 4.66 33.01 -44.80
C PHE A 5 4.62 33.15 -46.33
N HIS A 6 5.01 34.33 -46.82
CA HIS A 6 5.04 34.61 -48.25
C HIS A 6 6.45 34.43 -48.84
N VAL A 7 6.54 33.72 -49.96
CA VAL A 7 7.76 33.59 -50.77
C VAL A 7 7.44 34.02 -52.20
N GLY A 8 7.86 35.24 -52.54
CA GLY A 8 7.41 35.91 -53.76
C GLY A 8 5.88 36.07 -53.75
N ASN A 9 5.22 35.64 -54.84
CA ASN A 9 3.77 35.74 -54.98
C ASN A 9 2.99 34.50 -54.47
N ARG A 10 3.65 33.59 -53.73
CA ARG A 10 3.02 32.38 -53.18
C ARG A 10 3.01 32.43 -51.66
N MET A 11 1.87 32.12 -51.05
CA MET A 11 1.77 31.86 -49.62
C MET A 11 2.07 30.38 -49.37
N LEU A 12 2.98 30.09 -48.46
CA LEU A 12 3.26 28.75 -47.96
C LEU A 12 2.68 28.64 -46.55
N SER A 13 2.02 27.52 -46.26
CA SER A 13 1.45 27.21 -44.95
C SER A 13 1.87 25.82 -44.50
N GLU A 14 2.47 25.73 -43.32
CA GLU A 14 2.89 24.50 -42.66
C GLU A 14 2.02 24.26 -41.43
N LEU A 15 1.25 23.18 -41.45
CA LEU A 15 0.44 22.73 -40.32
C LEU A 15 1.21 21.67 -39.53
N GLY A 16 1.36 21.85 -38.21
CA GLY A 16 1.96 20.83 -37.36
C GLY A 16 1.46 20.88 -35.91
N GLU A 17 1.36 19.72 -35.26
CA GLU A 17 1.15 19.60 -33.80
C GLU A 17 2.47 19.93 -33.05
N THR A 18 2.99 21.14 -33.25
CA THR A 18 4.24 21.62 -32.64
C THR A 18 3.97 22.55 -31.46
N GLY A 19 4.73 22.32 -30.39
CA GLY A 19 4.76 23.15 -29.18
C GLY A 19 3.84 22.69 -28.04
N VAL A 20 4.07 23.27 -26.86
CA VAL A 20 3.33 22.96 -25.61
C VAL A 20 2.94 24.26 -24.91
N PHE A 21 1.66 24.39 -24.53
CA PHE A 21 1.18 25.55 -23.76
C PHE A 21 1.85 25.62 -22.38
N GLY A 22 2.11 26.84 -21.90
CA GLY A 22 2.51 27.06 -20.50
C GLY A 22 1.42 26.60 -19.53
N ARG A 23 1.79 26.14 -18.34
CA ARG A 23 0.86 25.62 -17.32
C ARG A 23 -0.18 26.66 -16.88
N SER A 24 0.18 27.93 -16.95
CA SER A 24 -0.63 29.10 -16.54
C SER A 24 -1.07 29.94 -17.75
N SER A 25 -1.03 29.37 -18.95
CA SER A 25 -1.37 30.03 -20.23
C SER A 25 -2.88 30.02 -20.46
N ALA A 26 -3.41 31.06 -21.11
CA ALA A 26 -4.77 31.01 -21.63
C ALA A 26 -4.89 29.91 -22.70
N LEU A 27 -5.86 29.01 -22.55
CA LEU A 27 -6.15 27.95 -23.53
C LEU A 27 -7.20 28.44 -24.53
N LYS A 28 -6.76 29.29 -25.48
CA LYS A 28 -7.57 29.80 -26.59
C LYS A 28 -6.78 29.84 -27.89
N THR A 29 -7.49 29.96 -29.00
CA THR A 29 -6.88 30.24 -30.31
C THR A 29 -6.37 31.69 -30.36
N VAL A 30 -5.19 31.90 -30.92
CA VAL A 30 -4.65 33.25 -31.21
C VAL A 30 -3.93 33.24 -32.56
N ALA A 31 -4.05 34.32 -33.32
CA ALA A 31 -3.37 34.49 -34.61
C ALA A 31 -2.76 35.89 -34.73
N GLY A 32 -1.59 35.97 -35.36
CA GLY A 32 -0.92 37.25 -35.60
C GLY A 32 0.47 37.11 -36.21
N VAL A 33 1.06 38.24 -36.56
CA VAL A 33 2.43 38.31 -37.13
C VAL A 33 3.44 38.05 -36.02
N ILE A 34 4.47 37.23 -36.30
CA ILE A 34 5.56 37.01 -35.35
C ILE A 34 6.54 38.19 -35.38
N VAL A 35 6.90 38.69 -34.20
CA VAL A 35 7.91 39.76 -34.02
C VAL A 35 8.94 39.32 -32.98
N PRO A 36 10.22 39.18 -33.35
CA PRO A 36 11.31 38.96 -32.41
C PRO A 36 11.78 40.27 -31.75
N PRO A 37 12.48 40.20 -30.61
CA PRO A 37 13.25 41.31 -30.04
C PRO A 37 14.17 41.99 -31.06
N GLU A 38 14.25 43.32 -31.02
CA GLU A 38 15.27 44.06 -31.79
C GLU A 38 16.68 43.84 -31.21
N GLY A 39 17.67 43.77 -32.11
CA GLY A 39 19.08 43.61 -31.75
C GLY A 39 19.55 42.14 -31.71
N LYS A 40 20.75 41.92 -31.16
CA LYS A 40 21.39 40.59 -31.10
C LYS A 40 20.79 39.66 -30.03
N THR A 41 20.24 40.23 -28.95
CA THR A 41 19.75 39.48 -27.79
C THR A 41 18.28 39.11 -27.95
N GLN A 42 18.01 37.85 -28.30
CA GLN A 42 16.66 37.34 -28.56
C GLN A 42 15.91 36.89 -27.29
N ASN A 43 16.52 37.03 -26.11
CA ASN A 43 16.02 36.47 -24.86
C ASN A 43 15.03 37.36 -24.09
N ALA A 44 14.79 38.61 -24.52
CA ALA A 44 13.87 39.58 -23.88
C ALA A 44 13.99 39.69 -22.34
N CYS A 45 15.22 39.61 -21.79
CA CYS A 45 15.44 39.72 -20.36
C CYS A 45 15.53 41.17 -19.85
N SER A 46 15.82 42.14 -20.72
CA SER A 46 15.85 43.56 -20.34
C SER A 46 14.45 44.17 -20.42
N PRO A 47 14.00 44.97 -19.44
CA PRO A 47 12.80 45.80 -19.56
C PRO A 47 12.85 46.78 -20.75
N SER A 48 14.06 47.16 -21.21
CA SER A 48 14.26 48.03 -22.37
C SER A 48 14.22 47.31 -23.72
N THR A 49 13.92 46.00 -23.77
CA THR A 49 13.81 45.27 -25.04
C THR A 49 12.60 45.77 -25.85
N SER A 50 12.87 46.29 -27.05
CA SER A 50 11.86 46.71 -28.03
C SER A 50 11.52 45.60 -29.03
N PHE A 51 10.31 45.71 -29.61
CA PHE A 51 9.81 44.84 -30.66
C PHE A 51 9.36 45.69 -31.86
N ARG A 52 9.84 45.36 -33.07
CA ARG A 52 9.52 46.09 -34.30
C ARG A 52 8.10 45.77 -34.80
N LYS A 53 7.10 46.41 -34.20
CA LYS A 53 5.69 46.29 -34.59
C LYS A 53 5.43 46.93 -35.96
N LEU A 54 4.69 46.24 -36.81
CA LEU A 54 4.24 46.77 -38.10
C LEU A 54 3.02 47.67 -37.87
N LYS A 55 3.00 48.88 -38.45
CA LYS A 55 2.00 49.93 -38.16
C LYS A 55 0.52 49.53 -38.40
N ASN A 56 0.27 48.47 -39.16
CA ASN A 56 -1.08 48.01 -39.53
C ASN A 56 -1.46 46.65 -38.91
N SER A 57 -0.59 46.01 -38.11
CA SER A 57 -0.88 44.71 -37.48
C SER A 57 -1.60 44.90 -36.14
N GLN A 58 -2.91 44.68 -36.11
CA GLN A 58 -3.70 44.74 -34.87
C GLN A 58 -3.33 43.62 -33.87
N THR A 59 -2.91 42.45 -34.35
CA THR A 59 -2.46 41.33 -33.52
C THR A 59 -1.05 40.86 -33.91
N TRP A 60 -0.21 40.62 -32.92
CA TRP A 60 1.16 40.14 -33.11
C TRP A 60 1.60 39.28 -31.92
N LEU A 61 2.53 38.36 -32.17
CA LEU A 61 3.07 37.43 -31.18
C LEU A 61 4.57 37.64 -31.03
N ALA A 62 5.06 37.69 -29.80
CA ALA A 62 6.48 37.79 -29.50
C ALA A 62 7.17 36.44 -29.68
N LEU A 63 8.29 36.38 -30.42
CA LEU A 63 9.16 35.20 -30.48
C LEU A 63 10.41 35.44 -29.62
N VAL A 64 10.57 34.66 -28.54
CA VAL A 64 11.60 34.91 -27.52
C VAL A 64 12.43 33.65 -27.26
N GLU A 65 13.74 33.80 -27.15
CA GLU A 65 14.67 32.73 -26.82
C GLU A 65 14.63 32.37 -25.33
N ARG A 66 14.64 31.07 -25.01
CA ARG A 66 14.84 30.57 -23.65
C ARG A 66 16.29 30.80 -23.19
N GLY A 67 16.46 31.29 -21.96
CA GLY A 67 17.78 31.47 -21.30
C GLY A 67 17.93 32.85 -20.66
N GLY A 68 18.95 33.02 -19.81
CA GLY A 68 19.30 34.31 -19.17
C GLY A 68 18.36 34.79 -18.05
N CYS A 69 17.06 34.52 -18.12
CA CYS A 69 16.06 34.92 -17.13
C CYS A 69 14.84 33.98 -17.11
N ALA A 70 13.99 34.12 -16.09
CA ALA A 70 12.78 33.31 -15.90
C ALA A 70 11.72 33.55 -16.99
N PHE A 71 10.87 32.55 -17.26
CA PHE A 71 9.80 32.64 -18.25
C PHE A 71 8.85 33.80 -17.98
N THR A 72 8.43 34.00 -16.72
CA THR A 72 7.59 35.12 -16.29
C THR A 72 8.13 36.48 -16.73
N GLN A 73 9.44 36.72 -16.61
CA GLN A 73 10.07 38.00 -16.98
C GLN A 73 10.00 38.24 -18.49
N LYS A 74 10.29 37.20 -19.29
CA LYS A 74 10.19 37.24 -20.76
C LYS A 74 8.78 37.55 -21.23
N ILE A 75 7.79 36.88 -20.63
CA ILE A 75 6.37 37.06 -20.95
C ILE A 75 5.94 38.47 -20.56
N LYS A 76 6.31 38.95 -19.37
CA LYS A 76 6.03 40.32 -18.91
C LYS A 76 6.54 41.37 -19.90
N VAL A 77 7.81 41.31 -20.31
CA VAL A 77 8.41 42.27 -21.27
C VAL A 77 7.69 42.27 -22.63
N ALA A 78 7.27 41.11 -23.11
CA ALA A 78 6.49 41.00 -24.36
C ALA A 78 5.07 41.58 -24.21
N VAL A 79 4.38 41.30 -23.09
CA VAL A 79 3.02 41.77 -22.81
C VAL A 79 3.00 43.28 -22.56
N GLU A 80 3.98 43.83 -21.84
CA GLU A 80 4.14 45.30 -21.65
C GLU A 80 4.41 46.03 -22.97
N ASN A 81 5.01 45.35 -23.96
CA ASN A 81 5.13 45.86 -25.34
C ASN A 81 3.84 45.71 -26.17
N GLY A 82 2.80 45.07 -25.63
CA GLY A 82 1.49 44.89 -26.27
C GLY A 82 1.36 43.63 -27.14
N ALA A 83 2.09 42.55 -26.84
CA ALA A 83 1.95 41.28 -27.55
C ALA A 83 0.63 40.56 -27.22
N SER A 84 -0.06 40.03 -28.23
CA SER A 84 -1.30 39.23 -28.06
C SER A 84 -1.01 37.78 -27.64
N GLY A 85 0.24 37.34 -27.73
CA GLY A 85 0.71 36.02 -27.36
C GLY A 85 2.23 35.94 -27.37
N VAL A 86 2.81 34.93 -26.70
CA VAL A 86 4.26 34.78 -26.54
C VAL A 86 4.67 33.35 -26.89
N ILE A 87 5.55 33.22 -27.88
CA ILE A 87 6.17 31.98 -28.32
C ILE A 87 7.60 31.95 -27.79
N ILE A 88 7.89 31.02 -26.88
CA ILE A 88 9.24 30.84 -26.32
C ILE A 88 9.89 29.64 -26.97
N TYR A 89 10.95 29.86 -27.75
CA TYR A 89 11.70 28.75 -28.34
C TYR A 89 12.83 28.28 -27.42
N ASN A 90 13.07 26.97 -27.40
CA ASN A 90 14.06 26.35 -26.52
C ASN A 90 15.50 26.76 -26.91
N PHE A 91 16.46 26.59 -26.01
CA PHE A 91 17.84 27.05 -26.20
C PHE A 91 18.64 26.18 -27.20
N PRO A 92 19.74 26.69 -27.79
CA PRO A 92 20.54 25.96 -28.79
C PRO A 92 20.97 24.55 -28.35
N GLY A 93 20.90 23.59 -29.26
CA GLY A 93 21.28 22.18 -29.01
C GLY A 93 20.16 21.28 -28.48
N THR A 94 18.99 21.82 -28.12
CA THR A 94 17.84 21.03 -27.65
C THR A 94 16.99 20.40 -28.77
N GLY A 95 17.30 20.66 -30.03
CA GLY A 95 16.58 20.09 -31.17
C GLY A 95 15.10 20.48 -31.18
N ASN A 96 14.23 19.46 -31.23
CA ASN A 96 12.76 19.61 -31.16
C ASN A 96 12.19 19.44 -29.74
N GLN A 97 13.03 19.35 -28.70
CA GLN A 97 12.55 19.13 -27.32
C GLN A 97 11.73 20.32 -26.80
N VAL A 98 10.59 20.01 -26.19
CA VAL A 98 9.64 20.95 -25.57
C VAL A 98 9.15 20.39 -24.25
N PHE A 99 8.72 21.27 -23.33
CA PHE A 99 8.18 20.91 -22.02
C PHE A 99 7.21 22.00 -21.54
N PRO A 100 6.24 21.68 -20.67
CA PRO A 100 5.30 22.68 -20.15
C PRO A 100 6.01 23.68 -19.23
N MET A 101 6.02 24.95 -19.63
CA MET A 101 6.61 26.04 -18.84
C MET A 101 5.77 26.36 -17.60
N SER A 102 6.44 26.70 -16.50
CA SER A 102 5.80 27.31 -15.33
C SER A 102 6.08 28.82 -15.32
N HIS A 103 5.02 29.62 -15.22
CA HIS A 103 5.09 31.09 -15.18
C HIS A 103 3.90 31.66 -14.38
N GLN A 104 3.95 32.94 -14.01
CA GLN A 104 2.79 33.63 -13.43
C GLN A 104 1.66 33.74 -14.46
N ILE A 105 0.42 33.84 -13.98
CA ILE A 105 -0.76 34.01 -14.83
C ILE A 105 -0.70 35.42 -15.45
N PHE A 106 -0.95 35.50 -16.76
CA PHE A 106 -1.20 36.75 -17.47
C PHE A 106 -2.57 36.61 -18.13
N GLU A 107 -3.51 37.47 -17.76
CA GLU A 107 -4.90 37.37 -18.24
C GLU A 107 -4.96 37.48 -19.76
N ASP A 108 -5.75 36.59 -20.37
CA ASP A 108 -6.03 36.55 -21.81
C ASP A 108 -4.80 36.36 -22.75
N ILE A 109 -3.60 36.10 -22.21
CA ILE A 109 -2.38 35.88 -22.99
C ILE A 109 -2.12 34.38 -23.23
N VAL A 110 -1.94 34.02 -24.50
CA VAL A 110 -1.49 32.69 -24.91
C VAL A 110 0.04 32.62 -24.89
N VAL A 111 0.57 31.70 -24.10
CA VAL A 111 2.01 31.40 -23.99
C VAL A 111 2.28 29.95 -24.41
N VAL A 112 3.17 29.75 -25.40
CA VAL A 112 3.55 28.42 -25.92
C VAL A 112 5.06 28.26 -26.02
N MET A 113 5.58 27.09 -25.64
CA MET A 113 6.97 26.69 -25.90
C MET A 113 7.08 25.92 -27.22
N ILE A 114 8.10 26.21 -28.03
CA ILE A 114 8.48 25.43 -29.22
C ILE A 114 9.94 24.95 -29.15
N GLY A 115 10.28 23.95 -29.96
CA GLY A 115 11.66 23.43 -30.07
C GLY A 115 12.62 24.48 -30.63
N ASN A 116 13.90 24.36 -30.32
CA ASN A 116 14.93 25.30 -30.77
C ASN A 116 15.01 25.38 -32.30
N LEU A 117 14.97 24.23 -32.99
CA LEU A 117 15.08 24.19 -34.46
C LEU A 117 13.97 25.00 -35.13
N LYS A 118 12.71 24.84 -34.70
CA LYS A 118 11.57 25.57 -35.25
C LYS A 118 11.62 27.06 -34.93
N GLY A 119 12.07 27.43 -33.73
CA GLY A 119 12.28 28.83 -33.36
C GLY A 119 13.34 29.52 -34.21
N MET A 120 14.47 28.86 -34.43
CA MET A 120 15.57 29.36 -35.26
C MET A 120 15.18 29.46 -36.74
N GLU A 121 14.40 28.50 -37.27
CA GLU A 121 13.86 28.56 -38.62
C GLU A 121 12.96 29.80 -38.82
N ILE A 122 11.99 30.03 -37.93
CA ILE A 122 11.11 31.20 -37.96
C ILE A 122 11.93 32.49 -37.85
N LEU A 123 12.87 32.56 -36.90
CA LEU A 123 13.73 33.73 -36.72
C LEU A 123 14.56 34.03 -37.97
N HIS A 124 15.09 33.01 -38.64
CA HIS A 124 15.88 33.15 -39.85
C HIS A 124 15.06 33.67 -41.05
N LEU A 125 13.79 33.26 -41.18
CA LEU A 125 12.87 33.82 -42.18
C LEU A 125 12.63 35.31 -41.92
N ILE A 126 12.37 35.70 -40.67
CA ILE A 126 12.13 37.11 -40.30
C ILE A 126 13.38 37.97 -40.51
N GLN A 127 14.57 37.45 -40.18
CA GLN A 127 15.85 38.13 -40.45
C GLN A 127 16.13 38.33 -41.95
N LYS A 128 15.58 37.47 -42.82
CA LYS A 128 15.60 37.65 -44.28
C LYS A 128 14.53 38.64 -44.81
N GLY A 129 13.77 39.28 -43.92
CA GLY A 129 12.71 40.22 -44.28
C GLY A 129 11.38 39.54 -44.66
N ILE A 130 11.21 38.24 -44.39
CA ILE A 130 9.97 37.52 -44.66
C ILE A 130 9.01 37.68 -43.48
N HIS A 131 7.80 38.19 -43.74
CA HIS A 131 6.74 38.24 -42.73
C HIS A 131 6.16 36.83 -42.49
N VAL A 132 6.24 36.38 -41.24
CA VAL A 132 5.68 35.10 -40.78
C VAL A 132 4.46 35.36 -39.90
N THR A 133 3.34 34.74 -40.22
CA THR A 133 2.08 34.81 -39.46
C THR A 133 1.76 33.42 -38.91
N VAL A 134 1.46 33.33 -37.61
CA VAL A 134 1.17 32.05 -36.94
C VAL A 134 -0.20 32.08 -36.31
N MET A 135 -0.89 30.94 -36.43
CA MET A 135 -2.11 30.60 -35.72
C MET A 135 -1.81 29.48 -34.72
N ILE A 136 -2.06 29.76 -33.45
CA ILE A 136 -1.94 28.81 -32.35
C ILE A 136 -3.35 28.36 -31.98
N GLU A 137 -3.58 27.05 -31.95
CA GLU A 137 -4.85 26.43 -31.56
C GLU A 137 -4.60 25.50 -30.36
N VAL A 138 -5.64 25.24 -29.57
CA VAL A 138 -5.56 24.37 -28.40
C VAL A 138 -5.42 22.91 -28.84
N GLY A 139 -4.24 22.33 -28.62
CA GLY A 139 -3.95 20.93 -28.95
C GLY A 139 -4.50 19.93 -27.94
N ARG A 140 -4.20 18.64 -28.17
CA ARG A 140 -4.62 17.54 -27.30
C ARG A 140 -3.92 17.59 -25.93
N LYS A 141 -4.68 17.37 -24.84
CA LYS A 141 -4.13 17.27 -23.48
C LYS A 141 -3.30 15.99 -23.32
N HIS A 142 -1.99 16.11 -23.49
CA HIS A 142 -1.07 14.99 -23.34
C HIS A 142 -0.93 14.62 -21.85
N ILE A 143 -1.73 13.66 -21.38
CA ILE A 143 -1.62 13.06 -20.04
C ILE A 143 -0.48 12.03 -20.09
N ILE A 144 0.76 12.51 -19.97
CA ILE A 144 1.93 11.71 -20.35
C ILE A 144 2.32 10.69 -19.27
N TRP A 145 2.59 9.47 -19.73
CA TRP A 145 3.49 8.47 -19.15
C TRP A 145 3.04 7.61 -17.96
N MET A 146 2.18 8.07 -17.05
CA MET A 146 1.76 7.16 -15.96
C MET A 146 0.96 5.95 -16.44
N ASN A 147 0.13 6.09 -17.48
CA ASN A 147 -0.85 5.06 -17.86
C ASN A 147 -0.26 3.65 -18.06
N HIS A 148 0.79 3.45 -18.87
CA HIS A 148 1.21 2.08 -19.19
C HIS A 148 1.90 1.37 -18.02
N TYR A 149 2.67 2.10 -17.20
CA TYR A 149 3.28 1.55 -15.98
C TYR A 149 2.25 1.38 -14.86
N PHE A 150 1.31 2.31 -14.71
CA PHE A 150 0.22 2.23 -13.74
C PHE A 150 -0.72 1.05 -14.04
N ILE A 151 -1.14 0.87 -15.30
CA ILE A 151 -1.95 -0.27 -15.73
C ILE A 151 -1.21 -1.60 -15.48
N SER A 152 0.09 -1.67 -15.82
CA SER A 152 0.90 -2.85 -15.52
C SER A 152 0.99 -3.14 -14.00
N PHE A 153 1.19 -2.11 -13.18
CA PHE A 153 1.24 -2.23 -11.71
C PHE A 153 -0.08 -2.72 -11.13
N VAL A 154 -1.22 -2.17 -11.59
CA VAL A 154 -2.57 -2.60 -11.16
C VAL A 154 -2.84 -4.06 -11.53
N ILE A 155 -2.43 -4.50 -12.73
CA ILE A 155 -2.59 -5.90 -13.15
C ILE A 155 -1.78 -6.85 -12.26
N VAL A 156 -0.49 -6.55 -12.04
CA VAL A 156 0.41 -7.41 -11.23
C VAL A 156 -0.07 -7.48 -9.76
N THR A 157 -0.44 -6.35 -9.16
CA THR A 157 -0.93 -6.30 -7.77
C THR A 157 -2.27 -7.01 -7.60
N THR A 158 -3.17 -6.92 -8.58
CA THR A 158 -4.45 -7.67 -8.55
C THR A 158 -4.20 -9.18 -8.67
N ALA A 159 -3.31 -9.60 -9.57
CA ALA A 159 -2.99 -11.01 -9.77
C ALA A 159 -2.36 -11.67 -8.52
N THR A 160 -1.44 -10.99 -7.83
CA THR A 160 -0.84 -11.50 -6.59
C THR A 160 -1.88 -11.58 -5.47
N LEU A 161 -2.72 -10.57 -5.29
CA LEU A 161 -3.78 -10.58 -4.28
C LEU A 161 -4.79 -11.73 -4.51
N VAL A 162 -5.22 -11.97 -5.75
CA VAL A 162 -6.07 -13.12 -6.09
C VAL A 162 -5.38 -14.45 -5.80
N TYR A 163 -4.09 -14.59 -6.12
CA TYR A 163 -3.32 -15.79 -5.79
C TYR A 163 -3.24 -16.05 -4.28
N PHE A 164 -2.95 -15.02 -3.47
CA PHE A 164 -2.93 -15.15 -2.01
C PHE A 164 -4.31 -15.51 -1.44
N ILE A 165 -5.38 -14.87 -1.91
CA ILE A 165 -6.75 -15.21 -1.50
C ILE A 165 -7.06 -16.67 -1.83
N PHE A 166 -6.77 -17.15 -3.04
CA PHE A 166 -6.98 -18.54 -3.41
C PHE A 166 -6.11 -19.51 -2.58
N TYR A 167 -4.85 -19.16 -2.32
CA TYR A 167 -3.95 -19.94 -1.46
C TYR A 167 -4.51 -20.07 -0.03
N HIS A 168 -4.98 -18.97 0.57
CA HIS A 168 -5.57 -18.97 1.91
C HIS A 168 -6.90 -19.73 1.95
N ILE A 169 -7.78 -19.55 0.96
CA ILE A 169 -9.02 -20.33 0.83
C ILE A 169 -8.69 -21.83 0.73
N ARG A 170 -7.74 -22.22 -0.13
CA ARG A 170 -7.32 -23.62 -0.29
C ARG A 170 -6.74 -24.20 1.00
N ARG A 171 -5.84 -23.47 1.68
CA ARG A 171 -5.26 -23.88 2.97
C ARG A 171 -6.35 -24.08 4.03
N VAL A 172 -7.27 -23.13 4.17
CA VAL A 172 -8.38 -23.21 5.13
C VAL A 172 -9.36 -24.33 4.76
N TRP A 173 -9.60 -24.57 3.47
CA TRP A 173 -10.47 -25.66 3.00
C TRP A 173 -9.88 -27.04 3.29
N VAL A 174 -8.58 -27.25 3.01
CA VAL A 174 -7.86 -28.49 3.36
C VAL A 174 -7.87 -28.73 4.87
N ALA A 175 -7.52 -27.73 5.68
CA ALA A 175 -7.55 -27.84 7.13
C ALA A 175 -8.96 -28.16 7.67
N ARG A 176 -10.01 -27.51 7.13
CA ARG A 176 -11.41 -27.80 7.48
C ARG A 176 -11.84 -29.22 7.08
N ILE A 177 -11.33 -29.76 5.97
CA ILE A 177 -11.60 -31.15 5.57
C ILE A 177 -10.94 -32.13 6.52
N GLN A 178 -9.66 -31.92 6.87
CA GLN A 178 -8.94 -32.77 7.82
C GLN A 178 -9.63 -32.76 9.19
N ASN A 179 -9.93 -31.59 9.77
CA ASN A 179 -10.66 -31.50 11.04
C ASN A 179 -12.06 -32.17 10.95
N ARG A 180 -12.82 -31.98 9.87
CA ARG A 180 -14.11 -32.69 9.67
C ARG A 180 -14.00 -34.21 9.49
N ARG A 181 -12.85 -34.74 9.08
CA ARG A 181 -12.57 -36.19 9.08
C ARG A 181 -12.21 -36.66 10.49
N TRP A 182 -11.35 -35.91 11.17
CA TRP A 182 -10.94 -36.15 12.55
C TRP A 182 -12.12 -36.21 13.51
N GLN A 183 -13.00 -35.20 13.51
CA GLN A 183 -14.21 -35.14 14.35
C GLN A 183 -15.20 -36.29 14.08
N ARG A 184 -15.17 -36.92 12.90
CA ARG A 184 -15.96 -38.13 12.64
C ARG A 184 -15.31 -39.34 13.29
N LEU A 185 -14.03 -39.57 13.01
CA LEU A 185 -13.26 -40.66 13.61
C LEU A 185 -13.33 -40.63 15.15
N THR A 186 -13.09 -39.48 15.78
CA THR A 186 -13.13 -39.38 17.26
C THR A 186 -14.52 -39.63 17.84
N ASN A 187 -15.60 -39.29 17.13
CA ASN A 187 -16.96 -39.61 17.56
C ASN A 187 -17.28 -41.11 17.38
N ASP A 188 -16.83 -41.73 16.30
CA ASP A 188 -16.97 -43.18 16.09
C ASP A 188 -16.15 -43.97 17.13
N LEU A 189 -14.94 -43.51 17.46
CA LEU A 189 -14.12 -44.05 18.55
C LEU A 189 -14.81 -43.92 19.91
N LYS A 190 -15.32 -42.73 20.26
CA LYS A 190 -16.11 -42.51 21.51
C LYS A 190 -17.31 -43.45 21.58
N LYS A 191 -18.01 -43.67 20.47
CA LYS A 191 -19.17 -44.57 20.39
C LYS A 191 -18.78 -46.04 20.57
N ALA A 192 -17.64 -46.48 20.02
CA ALA A 192 -17.15 -47.84 20.18
C ALA A 192 -16.61 -48.10 21.59
N PHE A 193 -15.78 -47.19 22.14
CA PHE A 193 -15.32 -47.29 23.53
C PHE A 193 -16.46 -47.20 24.54
N GLY A 194 -17.53 -46.47 24.22
CA GLY A 194 -18.76 -46.45 25.00
C GLY A 194 -19.42 -47.83 25.20
N GLN A 195 -19.14 -48.80 24.33
CA GLN A 195 -19.67 -50.18 24.40
C GLN A 195 -18.82 -51.10 25.28
N LEU A 196 -17.62 -50.68 25.70
CA LEU A 196 -16.78 -51.46 26.62
C LEU A 196 -17.45 -51.58 28.00
N GLN A 197 -17.31 -52.74 28.63
CA GLN A 197 -17.96 -53.07 29.89
C GLN A 197 -17.57 -52.08 31.00
N VAL A 198 -18.58 -51.50 31.66
CA VAL A 198 -18.43 -50.66 32.85
C VAL A 198 -19.00 -51.40 34.06
N ARG A 199 -18.28 -51.40 35.18
CA ARG A 199 -18.69 -51.95 36.46
C ARG A 199 -18.59 -50.86 37.52
N VAL A 200 -19.56 -50.82 38.43
CA VAL A 200 -19.45 -50.05 39.68
C VAL A 200 -18.96 -51.02 40.74
N LEU A 201 -17.87 -50.68 41.43
CA LEU A 201 -17.32 -51.49 42.49
C LEU A 201 -18.19 -51.41 43.75
N LYS A 202 -18.33 -52.54 44.45
CA LYS A 202 -19.12 -52.65 45.69
C LYS A 202 -18.22 -52.92 46.88
N GLU A 203 -18.72 -52.56 48.06
CA GLU A 203 -18.09 -52.91 49.33
C GLU A 203 -18.08 -54.45 49.48
N GLY A 204 -16.88 -55.04 49.55
CA GLY A 204 -16.65 -56.48 49.51
C GLY A 204 -16.19 -57.06 48.15
N ASP A 205 -16.01 -56.24 47.11
CA ASP A 205 -15.29 -56.67 45.90
C ASP A 205 -13.78 -56.87 46.22
N GLU A 206 -13.14 -57.89 45.62
CA GLU A 206 -11.72 -58.21 45.85
C GLU A 206 -10.80 -57.01 45.59
N GLU A 207 -11.10 -56.24 44.53
CA GLU A 207 -10.40 -55.01 44.12
C GLU A 207 -10.40 -53.89 45.18
N VAL A 208 -11.35 -53.92 46.11
CA VAL A 208 -11.62 -52.87 47.11
C VAL A 208 -11.11 -53.27 48.51
N SER A 209 -10.62 -54.50 48.65
CA SER A 209 -10.10 -55.02 49.92
C SER A 209 -8.79 -54.33 50.32
N GLY A 210 -8.39 -54.39 51.60
CA GLY A 210 -7.23 -53.66 52.15
C GLY A 210 -5.84 -54.04 51.58
N ASN A 211 -5.80 -54.97 50.62
CA ASN A 211 -4.62 -55.41 49.86
C ASN A 211 -4.80 -55.18 48.34
N GLY A 212 -5.83 -54.43 47.95
CA GLY A 212 -6.38 -54.37 46.58
C GLY A 212 -5.54 -53.60 45.57
N ASP A 213 -5.92 -53.78 44.30
CA ASP A 213 -5.25 -53.18 43.16
C ASP A 213 -5.40 -51.64 43.12
N SER A 214 -4.49 -50.98 42.41
CA SER A 214 -4.54 -49.55 42.14
C SER A 214 -4.67 -49.27 40.65
N CYS A 215 -5.35 -48.18 40.31
CA CYS A 215 -5.47 -47.74 38.92
C CYS A 215 -4.13 -47.15 38.46
N VAL A 216 -3.38 -47.87 37.62
CA VAL A 216 -2.02 -47.48 37.16
C VAL A 216 -1.95 -46.16 36.37
N VAL A 217 -3.09 -45.51 36.10
CA VAL A 217 -3.18 -44.23 35.38
C VAL A 217 -3.18 -43.03 36.34
N CYS A 218 -3.84 -43.15 37.51
CA CYS A 218 -3.86 -42.12 38.56
C CYS A 218 -3.11 -42.51 39.85
N PHE A 219 -2.68 -43.78 39.94
CA PHE A 219 -2.04 -44.40 41.11
C PHE A 219 -2.89 -44.45 42.39
N GLU A 220 -4.21 -44.23 42.28
CA GLU A 220 -5.14 -44.37 43.41
C GLU A 220 -5.64 -45.82 43.58
N LEU A 221 -5.83 -46.23 44.85
CA LEU A 221 -6.54 -47.45 45.22
C LEU A 221 -8.03 -47.35 44.88
N TYR A 222 -8.63 -48.46 44.48
CA TYR A 222 -10.07 -48.53 44.20
C TYR A 222 -10.91 -48.46 45.48
N LYS A 223 -12.04 -47.76 45.39
CA LYS A 223 -12.98 -47.50 46.50
C LYS A 223 -14.38 -48.03 46.16
N PRO A 224 -15.25 -48.28 47.18
CA PRO A 224 -16.65 -48.59 46.93
C PRO A 224 -17.32 -47.46 46.12
N ASN A 225 -18.18 -47.82 45.19
CA ASN A 225 -18.84 -46.95 44.20
C ASN A 225 -17.95 -46.37 43.08
N ASP A 226 -16.66 -46.73 43.00
CA ASP A 226 -15.84 -46.34 41.84
C ASP A 226 -16.38 -46.97 40.55
N THR A 227 -16.50 -46.14 39.50
CA THR A 227 -16.84 -46.61 38.15
C THR A 227 -15.58 -47.04 37.42
N ILE A 228 -15.38 -48.35 37.26
CA ILE A 228 -14.28 -48.92 36.48
C ILE A 228 -14.76 -49.33 35.08
N ARG A 229 -13.87 -49.25 34.10
CA ARG A 229 -14.07 -49.82 32.76
C ARG A 229 -13.11 -50.97 32.53
N ILE A 230 -13.64 -52.06 32.00
CA ILE A 230 -12.89 -53.27 31.64
C ILE A 230 -12.64 -53.23 30.12
N LEU A 231 -11.37 -53.35 29.72
CA LEU A 231 -10.97 -53.38 28.32
C LEU A 231 -11.13 -54.78 27.71
N THR A 232 -11.04 -54.89 26.38
CA THR A 232 -11.07 -56.18 25.65
C THR A 232 -9.96 -57.15 26.09
N CYS A 233 -8.84 -56.63 26.59
CA CYS A 233 -7.74 -57.40 27.19
C CYS A 233 -7.95 -57.75 28.68
N LYS A 234 -9.16 -57.54 29.23
CA LYS A 234 -9.57 -57.79 30.63
C LYS A 234 -8.95 -56.91 31.73
N HIS A 235 -7.94 -56.10 31.44
CA HIS A 235 -7.47 -55.06 32.37
C HIS A 235 -8.56 -54.01 32.63
N PHE A 236 -8.59 -53.48 33.85
CA PHE A 236 -9.59 -52.52 34.31
C PHE A 236 -8.93 -51.32 34.99
N PHE A 237 -9.62 -50.18 34.89
CA PHE A 237 -9.15 -48.86 35.30
C PHE A 237 -10.35 -47.99 35.67
N HIS A 238 -10.17 -46.92 36.45
CA HIS A 238 -11.22 -45.89 36.59
C HIS A 238 -11.64 -45.37 35.22
N LYS A 239 -12.94 -45.35 34.95
CA LYS A 239 -13.52 -44.92 33.66
C LYS A 239 -12.98 -43.55 33.23
N ASN A 240 -12.95 -42.58 34.15
CA ASN A 240 -12.49 -41.22 33.88
C ASN A 240 -10.99 -41.14 33.54
N CYS A 241 -10.18 -42.09 34.02
CA CYS A 241 -8.74 -42.13 33.74
C CYS A 241 -8.43 -42.85 32.42
N ILE A 242 -9.15 -43.92 32.10
CA ILE A 242 -8.90 -44.72 30.89
C ILE A 242 -9.57 -44.20 29.63
N ASP A 243 -10.73 -43.52 29.74
CA ASP A 243 -11.45 -43.00 28.56
C ASP A 243 -10.60 -41.98 27.76
N PRO A 244 -9.93 -40.98 28.37
CA PRO A 244 -9.00 -40.11 27.66
C PRO A 244 -7.80 -40.87 27.07
N TRP A 245 -7.24 -41.83 27.82
CA TRP A 245 -6.07 -42.61 27.40
C TRP A 245 -6.35 -43.44 26.14
N ILE A 246 -7.45 -44.19 26.10
CA ILE A 246 -7.80 -45.00 24.91
C ILE A 246 -8.22 -44.12 23.73
N LEU A 247 -8.79 -42.93 23.97
CA LEU A 247 -9.06 -41.91 22.96
C LEU A 247 -7.81 -41.23 22.39
N ALA A 248 -6.67 -41.30 23.09
CA ALA A 248 -5.39 -40.69 22.68
C ALA A 248 -4.33 -41.70 22.19
N HIS A 249 -4.42 -42.96 22.62
CA HIS A 249 -3.39 -43.96 22.36
C HIS A 249 -3.92 -45.31 21.83
N GLY A 250 -5.24 -45.52 21.82
CA GLY A 250 -5.87 -46.75 21.29
C GLY A 250 -5.47 -48.06 21.98
N THR A 251 -4.66 -48.00 23.06
CA THR A 251 -3.93 -49.15 23.60
C THR A 251 -4.06 -49.24 25.12
N CYS A 252 -4.04 -50.46 25.66
CA CYS A 252 -4.07 -50.71 27.10
C CYS A 252 -2.77 -50.23 27.79
N PRO A 253 -2.82 -49.44 28.88
CA PRO A 253 -1.63 -49.04 29.64
C PRO A 253 -0.76 -50.22 30.12
N MET A 254 -1.40 -51.32 30.55
CA MET A 254 -0.70 -52.48 31.13
C MET A 254 -0.06 -53.41 30.07
N CYS A 255 -0.83 -53.89 29.08
CA CYS A 255 -0.32 -54.87 28.09
C CYS A 255 0.04 -54.30 26.72
N LYS A 256 -0.17 -53.00 26.47
CA LYS A 256 -0.07 -52.38 25.14
C LYS A 256 -0.96 -53.02 24.06
N CYS A 257 -1.94 -53.81 24.47
CA CYS A 257 -2.91 -54.43 23.58
C CYS A 257 -3.70 -53.35 22.82
N ASP A 258 -3.78 -53.48 21.49
CA ASP A 258 -4.53 -52.58 20.62
C ASP A 258 -6.04 -52.81 20.77
N ILE A 259 -6.71 -51.83 21.38
CA ILE A 259 -8.14 -51.85 21.66
C ILE A 259 -8.95 -51.49 20.41
N LEU A 260 -8.40 -50.67 19.50
CA LEU A 260 -9.04 -50.30 18.24
C LEU A 260 -9.22 -51.53 17.34
N LYS A 261 -8.13 -52.28 17.15
CA LYS A 261 -8.14 -53.53 16.39
C LYS A 261 -9.02 -54.59 17.04
N ALA A 262 -9.03 -54.69 18.37
CA ALA A 262 -9.91 -55.60 19.11
C ALA A 262 -11.41 -55.25 18.99
N LEU A 263 -11.74 -53.98 18.70
CA LEU A 263 -13.10 -53.50 18.43
C LEU A 263 -13.45 -53.49 16.93
N GLY A 264 -12.58 -54.01 16.06
CA GLY A 264 -12.81 -54.09 14.61
C GLY A 264 -12.66 -52.75 13.86
N ILE A 265 -12.06 -51.74 14.48
CA ILE A 265 -11.86 -50.41 13.87
C ILE A 265 -10.54 -50.42 13.09
N GLN A 266 -10.64 -50.68 11.80
CA GLN A 266 -9.51 -50.53 10.87
C GLN A 266 -9.39 -49.06 10.49
N VAL A 267 -8.26 -48.43 10.82
CA VAL A 267 -7.92 -47.10 10.31
C VAL A 267 -6.96 -47.29 9.14
N ASP A 268 -7.46 -47.15 7.91
CA ASP A 268 -6.62 -47.16 6.70
C ASP A 268 -5.73 -45.91 6.70
N VAL A 269 -4.48 -46.10 7.10
CA VAL A 269 -3.41 -45.11 6.94
C VAL A 269 -2.76 -45.35 5.57
N GLU A 270 -3.40 -44.83 4.53
CA GLU A 270 -2.76 -44.74 3.21
C GLU A 270 -1.68 -43.65 3.22
N ASP A 271 -0.45 -44.11 3.02
CA ASP A 271 0.79 -43.37 2.67
C ASP A 271 1.52 -42.56 3.78
N GLY A 272 2.83 -42.85 3.88
CA GLY A 272 3.88 -41.95 4.35
C GLY A 272 3.73 -41.20 5.68
N THR A 273 4.15 -41.83 6.79
CA THR A 273 4.69 -41.16 7.99
C THR A 273 3.87 -40.03 8.63
N GLU A 274 2.81 -40.40 9.35
CA GLU A 274 2.62 -39.98 10.75
C GLU A 274 1.60 -40.93 11.38
N SER A 275 2.04 -41.74 12.36
CA SER A 275 1.14 -42.71 13.00
C SER A 275 0.00 -41.97 13.71
N LEU A 276 -1.18 -42.62 13.82
CA LEU A 276 -2.37 -42.09 14.49
C LEU A 276 -2.03 -41.43 15.85
N GLN A 277 -1.06 -42.03 16.57
CA GLN A 277 -0.43 -41.55 17.80
C GLN A 277 -0.02 -40.06 17.76
N VAL A 278 0.57 -39.57 16.66
CA VAL A 278 1.11 -38.20 16.54
C VAL A 278 -0.03 -37.19 16.36
N LEU A 279 -0.99 -37.51 15.48
CA LEU A 279 -2.22 -36.72 15.31
C LEU A 279 -3.04 -36.67 16.60
N MET A 280 -3.11 -37.77 17.35
CA MET A 280 -3.78 -37.84 18.65
C MET A 280 -3.06 -37.02 19.74
N SER A 281 -1.72 -37.04 19.75
CA SER A 281 -0.92 -36.38 20.80
C SER A 281 -0.97 -34.85 20.71
N ASN A 282 -0.97 -34.30 19.49
CA ASN A 282 -0.92 -32.83 19.29
C ASN A 282 -2.28 -32.15 19.56
N GLU A 283 -3.39 -32.78 19.20
CA GLU A 283 -4.74 -32.18 19.36
C GLU A 283 -5.33 -32.37 20.78
N LEU A 284 -4.95 -33.44 21.51
CA LEU A 284 -5.45 -33.64 22.88
C LEU A 284 -4.87 -32.62 23.87
N ALA A 285 -3.66 -32.10 23.61
CA ALA A 285 -3.04 -31.03 24.39
C ALA A 285 -3.88 -29.74 24.35
N ASP A 286 -4.42 -29.37 23.19
CA ASP A 286 -5.32 -28.22 23.03
C ASP A 286 -6.67 -28.45 23.75
N ILE A 287 -7.22 -29.67 23.72
CA ILE A 287 -8.48 -30.00 24.42
C ILE A 287 -8.32 -29.90 25.94
N LEU A 288 -7.21 -30.39 26.50
CA LEU A 288 -6.94 -30.31 27.94
C LEU A 288 -6.70 -28.86 28.40
N SER A 289 -5.98 -28.05 27.60
CA SER A 289 -5.72 -26.64 27.92
C SER A 289 -6.98 -25.76 28.01
N SER A 290 -8.06 -26.15 27.32
CA SER A 290 -9.33 -25.42 27.30
C SER A 290 -10.26 -25.69 28.49
N SER A 291 -9.82 -26.47 29.49
CA SER A 291 -10.68 -26.95 30.60
C SER A 291 -10.47 -26.29 31.96
N GLU A 292 -9.50 -25.37 32.12
CA GLU A 292 -9.17 -24.74 33.42
C GLU A 292 -9.79 -23.35 33.67
N GLU A 293 -10.36 -22.68 32.67
CA GLU A 293 -11.02 -21.38 32.86
C GLU A 293 -12.56 -21.53 32.96
N GLY A 294 -13.10 -21.71 34.17
CA GLY A 294 -14.53 -22.01 34.29
C GLY A 294 -15.29 -21.83 35.61
N THR A 295 -14.68 -21.44 36.75
CA THR A 295 -15.48 -21.00 37.92
C THR A 295 -14.72 -20.09 38.88
N ASN A 296 -15.23 -18.86 39.09
CA ASN A 296 -15.57 -18.28 40.40
C ASN A 296 -15.80 -16.76 40.27
N ASN A 297 -17.04 -16.33 40.56
CA ASN A 297 -17.37 -14.91 40.76
C ASN A 297 -17.28 -14.59 42.26
N GLU A 298 -16.58 -13.52 42.65
CA GLU A 298 -17.06 -12.59 43.70
C GLU A 298 -16.27 -11.26 43.70
N LEU A 299 -16.86 -10.21 44.28
CA LEU A 299 -16.38 -8.82 44.29
C LEU A 299 -15.92 -8.41 45.73
N PRO A 300 -15.50 -7.15 46.02
CA PRO A 300 -14.19 -6.85 46.61
C PRO A 300 -14.27 -6.45 48.12
N PRO A 301 -13.17 -6.05 48.80
CA PRO A 301 -12.87 -4.61 48.85
C PRO A 301 -11.41 -4.14 49.11
N SER A 302 -11.19 -2.87 48.74
CA SER A 302 -10.35 -1.83 49.41
C SER A 302 -8.82 -1.93 49.53
N GLY A 303 -8.16 -0.84 49.10
CA GLY A 303 -6.73 -0.55 49.27
C GLY A 303 -6.22 0.42 48.20
N ARG A 304 -6.97 1.49 47.87
CA ARG A 304 -6.80 2.88 48.37
C ARG A 304 -5.49 3.57 47.96
N SER A 305 -5.65 4.66 47.21
CA SER A 305 -4.69 5.74 46.90
C SER A 305 -3.53 5.39 45.95
N ASP A 306 -3.26 6.12 44.85
CA ASP A 306 -3.84 7.39 44.38
C ASP A 306 -4.11 7.45 42.86
N LYS A 307 -5.39 7.63 42.51
CA LYS A 307 -5.99 8.81 41.83
C LYS A 307 -5.02 9.68 40.97
N VAL A 308 -5.27 10.10 39.71
CA VAL A 308 -6.28 9.91 38.62
C VAL A 308 -5.82 10.84 37.45
N THR A 309 -5.81 10.47 36.15
CA THR A 309 -6.85 10.78 35.11
C THR A 309 -7.07 12.31 34.92
N HIS A 310 -7.17 12.96 33.73
CA HIS A 310 -7.24 12.53 32.32
C HIS A 310 -7.17 13.75 31.34
N VAL A 311 -6.85 13.48 30.06
CA VAL A 311 -7.47 14.04 28.80
C VAL A 311 -7.54 15.56 28.52
N GLU A 312 -6.79 15.97 27.48
CA GLU A 312 -7.27 16.55 26.18
C GLU A 312 -8.35 17.66 26.15
N ALA A 313 -8.00 18.86 25.66
CA ALA A 313 -8.33 19.34 24.29
C ALA A 313 -8.28 20.89 24.09
N GLU A 314 -8.07 21.31 22.84
CA GLU A 314 -8.32 22.63 22.19
C GLU A 314 -7.38 23.86 22.42
N GLU A 315 -7.23 24.64 21.33
CA GLU A 315 -6.42 25.88 21.13
C GLU A 315 -7.24 27.18 21.47
N PRO A 316 -6.93 28.45 21.06
CA PRO A 316 -5.76 29.04 20.36
C PRO A 316 -5.25 30.45 20.81
N LEU A 317 -4.02 30.82 20.37
CA LEU A 317 -3.51 32.21 20.06
C LEU A 317 -3.41 33.27 21.22
N PRO A 318 -2.75 34.46 21.06
CA PRO A 318 -1.63 34.89 20.18
C PRO A 318 -0.51 35.76 20.84
N SER A 319 0.57 36.01 20.07
CA SER A 319 1.36 37.28 19.90
C SER A 319 2.14 38.04 21.02
N GLN A 320 3.42 38.33 20.67
CA GLN A 320 4.20 39.59 20.79
C GLN A 320 5.03 40.00 22.03
N ASP A 321 6.36 40.08 21.78
CA ASP A 321 7.36 41.15 22.06
C ASP A 321 7.34 42.02 23.33
N VAL A 322 8.53 42.21 23.95
CA VAL A 322 9.33 43.48 23.97
C VAL A 322 10.43 43.46 25.07
N GLY A 323 11.64 43.97 24.75
CA GLY A 323 12.57 44.62 25.71
C GLY A 323 13.50 43.69 26.53
N ARG A 324 14.85 43.68 26.53
CA ARG A 324 16.00 44.55 26.13
C ARG A 324 16.84 44.99 27.35
N SER A 325 18.17 44.83 27.20
CA SER A 325 19.30 45.60 27.81
C SER A 325 19.67 45.46 29.30
N ASN A 326 20.85 44.87 29.58
CA ASN A 326 22.11 45.52 30.07
C ASN A 326 23.08 44.46 30.61
N SER A 327 24.43 44.53 30.65
CA SER A 327 25.53 45.22 29.92
C SER A 327 26.74 45.35 30.87
N VAL A 328 27.84 44.59 30.69
CA VAL A 328 29.22 44.82 31.24
C VAL A 328 30.18 44.02 30.31
N ALA A 329 30.99 44.62 29.41
CA ALA A 329 32.34 45.21 29.59
C ALA A 329 33.41 44.20 30.11
N ALA A 330 34.36 43.70 29.29
CA ALA A 330 35.78 44.18 29.17
C ALA A 330 36.77 43.01 29.54
N ASP A 331 38.04 42.90 29.09
CA ASP A 331 38.76 43.59 28.00
C ASP A 331 40.04 42.82 27.50
N ILE A 332 40.32 42.92 26.18
CA ILE A 332 41.62 43.16 25.48
C ILE A 332 42.90 42.30 25.80
N HIS A 333 43.43 41.56 24.79
CA HIS A 333 44.75 41.83 24.10
C HIS A 333 45.09 40.81 22.97
N PRO A 334 45.97 41.13 21.99
CA PRO A 334 46.12 40.40 20.71
C PRO A 334 47.55 39.77 20.51
N PRO A 335 48.15 39.58 19.29
CA PRO A 335 48.79 38.30 18.93
C PRO A 335 50.34 38.39 18.78
N PRO A 336 51.00 37.31 18.31
CA PRO A 336 51.33 37.23 16.87
C PRO A 336 50.80 35.98 16.15
#